data_AF-A0A3C7VX50-F1
#
_entry.id   AF-A0A3C7VX50-F1
#
_cell.length_a   1.000
_cell.length_b   1.000
_cell.length_c   1.000
_cell.angle_alpha   90.00
_cell.angle_beta   90.00
_cell.angle_gamma   90.00
#
_symmetry.space_group_name_H-M   'P 1'
#
loop_
_entity.id
_entity.type
_entity.pdbx_description
1 polymer ?
#
loop_
_entity_poly.entity_id
_entity_poly.type
_entity_poly.pdbx_seq_one_letter_code
_entity_poly.pdbx_strand_id
1 'polypeptide(L)' 'LIKFNQIGSLSETLDAINLARSAGYTAVISHRSGETEDTTIADLAVATGAGQIKTGS' A
#
# COMPACT_ATOMS: atom_id res chain seq x y z
N LEU A 1 5.59 -5.30 -1.60
CA LEU A 1 4.83 -4.43 -2.54
C LEU A 1 3.35 -4.60 -2.23
N ILE A 2 2.68 -3.54 -1.78
CA ILE A 2 1.31 -3.59 -1.27
C ILE A 2 0.38 -2.94 -2.29
N LYS A 3 -0.62 -3.70 -2.74
CA LYS A 3 -1.70 -3.24 -3.62
C LYS A 3 -3.01 -3.62 -2.94
N PHE A 4 -3.72 -2.66 -2.37
CA PHE A 4 -4.86 -2.95 -1.50
C PHE A 4 -5.98 -3.74 -2.22
N ASN A 5 -6.17 -3.49 -3.52
CA ASN A 5 -7.13 -4.25 -4.33
C ASN A 5 -6.68 -5.66 -4.74
N GLN A 6 -5.47 -6.12 -4.36
CA GLN A 6 -5.10 -7.53 -4.47
C GLN A 6 -5.64 -8.37 -3.30
N ILE A 7 -5.87 -7.76 -2.15
CA ILE A 7 -6.43 -8.44 -0.97
C ILE A 7 -7.92 -8.14 -0.78
N GLY A 8 -8.36 -6.93 -1.15
CA GLY A 8 -9.78 -6.60 -1.29
C GLY A 8 -10.37 -5.72 -0.19
N SER A 9 -9.69 -5.56 0.95
CA SER A 9 -10.12 -4.65 2.02
C SER A 9 -8.98 -3.83 2.62
N LEU A 10 -9.33 -2.68 3.22
CA LEU A 10 -8.37 -1.82 3.91
C LEU A 10 -7.84 -2.48 5.19
N SER A 11 -8.69 -3.15 5.96
CA SER A 11 -8.28 -3.84 7.19
C SER A 11 -7.21 -4.89 6.91
N GLU A 12 -7.45 -5.77 5.93
CA GLU A 12 -6.48 -6.81 5.57
C GLU A 12 -5.20 -6.21 4.95
N THR A 13 -5.31 -5.07 4.27
CA THR A 13 -4.15 -4.32 3.80
C THR A 13 -3.27 -3.83 4.95
N LEU A 14 -3.88 -3.30 6.02
CA LEU A 14 -3.16 -2.86 7.22
C LEU A 14 -2.53 -4.05 7.95
N ASP A 15 -3.23 -5.17 8.04
CA ASP A 15 -2.70 -6.41 8.63
C ASP A 15 -1.49 -6.92 7.85
N ALA A 16 -1.54 -6.90 6.51
CA ALA A 16 -0.42 -7.29 5.65
C ALA A 16 0.80 -6.37 5.83
N ILE A 17 0.58 -5.05 5.96
CA ILE A 17 1.65 -4.08 6.24
C ILE A 17 2.28 -4.34 7.61
N ASN A 18 1.46 -4.56 8.64
CA ASN A 18 1.94 -4.81 10.00
C ASN A 18 2.70 -6.13 10.09
N LEU A 19 2.23 -7.18 9.41
CA LEU A 19 2.94 -8.45 9.31
C LEU A 19 4.31 -8.26 8.65
N ALA A 20 4.38 -7.58 7.50
CA ALA A 20 5.64 -7.29 6.83
C ALA A 20 6.60 -6.52 7.74
N ARG A 21 6.12 -5.48 8.43
CA ARG A 21 6.90 -4.69 9.38
C ARG A 21 7.44 -5.53 10.53
N SER A 22 6.61 -6.38 11.14
CA SER A 22 7.01 -7.25 12.25
C SER A 22 8.10 -8.26 11.83
N ALA A 23 8.11 -8.65 10.55
CA ALA A 23 9.11 -9.51 9.96
C ALA A 23 10.35 -8.76 9.41
N GLY A 24 10.47 -7.44 9.66
CA GLY A 24 11.60 -6.64 9.22
C GLY A 24 11.59 -6.26 7.73
N TYR A 25 10.48 -6.49 7.02
CA TYR A 25 10.32 -6.08 5.62
C TYR A 25 9.79 -4.66 5.53
N THR A 26 10.15 -3.99 4.44
CA THR A 26 9.58 -2.69 4.07
C THR A 26 8.29 -2.87 3.26
N ALA A 27 7.33 -1.98 3.50
CA ALA A 27 6.14 -1.87 2.68
C ALA A 27 6.37 -0.79 1.60
N VAL A 28 6.02 -1.11 0.35
CA VAL A 28 5.95 -0.13 -0.73
C VAL A 28 4.50 -0.12 -1.19
N ILE A 29 3.79 0.98 -0.94
CA ILE A 29 2.40 1.14 -1.41
C ILE A 29 2.45 1.34 -2.93
N SER A 30 1.58 0.65 -3.67
CA SER A 30 1.66 0.60 -5.12
C SER A 30 0.31 0.72 -5.78
N HIS A 31 0.29 1.50 -6.86
CA HIS A 31 -0.79 1.54 -7.82
C HIS A 31 -0.89 0.24 -8.64
N ARG A 32 -1.93 0.15 -9.47
CA ARG A 32 -2.08 -0.79 -10.59
C ARG A 32 -1.81 -0.08 -11.91
N SER A 33 -1.68 -0.84 -13.00
CA SER A 33 -1.48 -0.28 -14.34
C SER A 33 -2.75 0.37 -14.91
N GLY A 34 -3.93 -0.05 -14.44
CA GLY A 34 -5.20 0.62 -14.72
C GLY A 34 -5.72 1.29 -13.45
N GLU A 35 -5.33 2.54 -13.24
CA GLU A 35 -5.81 3.37 -12.13
C GLU A 35 -7.01 4.22 -12.52
N THR A 36 -7.68 4.75 -11.50
CA THR A 36 -8.68 5.81 -11.62
C THR A 36 -8.08 7.15 -11.16
N GLU A 37 -8.90 8.19 -11.09
CA GLU A 37 -8.54 9.48 -10.48
C GLU A 37 -8.40 9.44 -8.94
N ASP A 38 -8.70 8.30 -8.32
CA ASP A 38 -8.64 8.13 -6.87
C ASP A 38 -7.19 8.19 -6.35
N THR A 39 -6.97 9.01 -5.32
CA THR A 39 -5.65 9.24 -4.73
C THR A 39 -5.46 8.55 -3.37
N THR A 40 -6.34 7.64 -2.97
CA THR A 40 -6.34 6.99 -1.65
C THR A 40 -5.00 6.34 -1.30
N ILE A 41 -4.26 5.83 -2.29
CA ILE A 41 -2.95 5.20 -2.05
C ILE A 41 -1.88 6.18 -1.57
N ALA A 42 -2.01 7.48 -1.87
CA ALA A 42 -1.11 8.52 -1.38
C ALA A 42 -1.31 8.71 0.13
N ASP A 43 -2.56 8.89 0.56
CA ASP A 43 -2.91 8.99 1.98
C ASP A 43 -2.54 7.70 2.74
N LEU A 44 -2.80 6.53 2.13
CA LEU A 44 -2.43 5.24 2.73
C LEU A 44 -0.91 5.14 2.96
N ALA A 45 -0.09 5.60 2.02
CA ALA A 45 1.37 5.57 2.17
C ALA A 45 1.87 6.43 3.32
N VAL A 46 1.27 7.62 3.50
CA VAL A 46 1.59 8.52 4.62
C VAL A 46 1.07 7.96 5.94
N ALA A 47 -0.22 7.58 6.00
CA ALA A 47 -0.87 7.08 7.20
C ALA A 47 -0.20 5.81 7.76
N THR A 48 0.29 4.95 6.87
CA THR A 48 1.00 3.72 7.28
C THR A 48 2.48 3.93 7.52
N GLY A 49 3.04 5.12 7.25
CA GLY A 49 4.47 5.38 7.35
C GLY A 49 5.29 4.42 6.48
N ALA A 50 4.80 4.08 5.28
CA ALA A 50 5.44 3.11 4.39
C ALA A 50 6.82 3.59 3.89
N GLY A 51 7.03 4.90 3.84
CA GLY A 51 8.29 5.54 3.41
C GLY A 51 8.55 5.46 1.90
N GLN A 52 7.82 4.62 1.16
CA GLN A 52 7.90 4.50 -0.30
C GLN A 52 6.51 4.28 -0.90
N ILE A 53 6.26 4.97 -2.02
CA ILE A 53 5.08 4.79 -2.87
C ILE A 53 5.52 4.61 -4.32
N LYS A 54 4.88 3.67 -5.04
CA LYS A 54 5.10 3.41 -6.46
C LYS A 54 3.81 3.70 -7.23
N THR A 55 3.80 4.79 -7.98
CA THR A 55 2.61 5.27 -8.69
C THR A 55 2.87 5.66 -10.15
N GLY A 56 3.57 4.80 -10.89
CA GLY A 56 3.83 5.01 -12.33
C GLY A 56 5.17 5.70 -12.61
N SER A 57 5.36 6.07 -13.88
CA SER A 57 6.52 6.85 -14.39
C SER A 57 6.36 8.34 -14.11
#